data_AF-A0A958QUU7-F1
#
_entry.id   AF-A0A958QUU7-F1
#
_cell.length_a   1.000
_cell.length_b   1.000
_cell.length_c   1.000
_cell.angle_alpha   90.00
_cell.angle_beta   90.00
_cell.angle_gamma   90.00
#
_symmetry.space_group_name_H-M   'P 1'
#
loop_
_entity.id
_entity.type
_entity.pdbx_description
1 polymer ?
#
loop_
_entity_poly.entity_id
_entity_poly.type
_entity_poly.pdbx_seq_one_letter_code
_entity_poly.pdbx_strand_id
1 'polypeptide(L)'
;MQLGKIIICMCLLFLNLSCSNNEEQKKLGEAQACLDKVPQTPVTATVAAANKCYSYISSVSGPQADSLRCSIGFLAAGITTTKLVQAVKKINENDSAAEEAFISTLVFNGFDPDNTATAANGEQALINVKQAASYCNASGVKGLMYLGNFAVAGTALVKSIKGAGADVFWEDPNYDSIQGQIAGAITNCANKTTDCDPEDVGAAIIALSESYCSSGKEDDDQCQQVQAAIAAGNGDPAAVGTAFYEQLKNN
;
A
#
# COMPACT_ATOMS: atom_id res chain seq x y z
N MET A 1 -20.35 8.93 -23.22
CA MET A 1 -20.93 8.90 -21.87
C MET A 1 -19.99 9.67 -20.94
N GLN A 2 -20.43 10.83 -20.46
CA GLN A 2 -19.64 11.69 -19.58
C GLN A 2 -19.70 11.13 -18.15
N LEU A 3 -18.61 10.51 -17.69
CA LEU A 3 -18.39 10.30 -16.26
C LEU A 3 -18.21 11.69 -15.62
N GLY A 4 -19.33 12.23 -15.16
CA GLY A 4 -19.40 13.49 -14.46
C GLY A 4 -18.66 13.39 -13.13
N LYS A 5 -17.58 14.17 -13.01
CA LYS A 5 -17.12 14.89 -11.81
C LYS A 5 -17.80 14.45 -10.50
N ILE A 6 -17.43 13.29 -9.98
CA ILE A 6 -17.60 13.00 -8.55
C ILE A 6 -16.47 13.75 -7.84
N ILE A 7 -16.73 15.03 -7.59
CA ILE A 7 -15.95 15.85 -6.70
C ILE A 7 -16.06 15.20 -5.33
N ILE A 8 -14.92 14.70 -4.85
CA ILE A 8 -14.67 14.22 -3.49
C ILE A 8 -15.07 15.36 -2.54
N CYS A 9 -16.32 15.32 -2.09
CA CYS A 9 -16.89 16.25 -1.11
C CYS A 9 -16.76 15.65 0.29
N MET A 10 -15.56 15.15 0.62
CA MET A 10 -15.21 14.60 1.94
C MET A 10 -14.53 15.65 2.83
N CYS A 11 -14.67 16.94 2.49
CA CYS A 11 -13.97 18.06 3.13
C CYS A 11 -14.78 18.86 4.17
N LEU A 12 -16.04 18.53 4.47
CA LEU A 12 -16.91 19.45 5.23
C LEU A 12 -17.39 18.98 6.61
N LEU A 13 -16.99 17.80 7.10
CA LEU A 13 -17.53 17.27 8.37
C LEU A 13 -16.70 17.55 9.65
N PHE A 14 -15.61 18.33 9.59
CA PHE A 14 -14.71 18.50 10.76
C PHE A 14 -14.39 19.95 11.17
N LEU A 15 -15.21 20.93 10.79
CA LEU A 15 -15.05 22.34 11.20
C LEU A 15 -15.35 22.64 12.69
N ASN A 16 -15.38 21.64 13.58
CA ASN A 16 -15.73 21.82 15.00
C ASN A 16 -14.57 21.62 16.00
N LEU A 17 -13.31 21.55 15.57
CA LEU A 17 -12.16 21.45 16.48
C LEU A 17 -11.31 22.73 16.49
N SER A 18 -11.61 23.58 17.49
CA SER A 18 -10.68 24.45 18.23
C SER A 18 -9.70 25.33 17.44
N CYS A 19 -9.98 26.64 17.41
CA CYS A 19 -9.14 27.74 16.89
C CYS A 19 -7.80 27.98 17.62
N SER A 20 -7.17 26.99 18.24
CA SER A 20 -5.98 27.23 19.07
C SER A 20 -4.63 26.98 18.38
N ASN A 21 -4.56 26.29 17.24
CA ASN A 21 -3.28 26.06 16.54
C ASN A 21 -3.36 26.41 15.05
N ASN A 22 -3.44 27.71 14.74
CA ASN A 22 -3.40 28.22 13.36
C ASN A 22 -2.17 27.73 12.58
N GLU A 23 -1.04 27.47 13.25
CA GLU A 23 0.18 27.00 12.59
C GLU A 23 0.08 25.54 12.11
N GLU A 24 -0.43 24.62 12.93
CA GLU A 24 -0.60 23.22 12.53
C GLU A 24 -1.61 23.09 11.40
N GLN A 25 -2.75 23.78 11.50
CA GLN A 25 -3.76 23.80 10.44
C GLN A 25 -3.19 24.38 9.14
N LYS A 26 -2.36 25.42 9.22
CA LYS A 26 -1.67 25.99 8.07
C LYS A 26 -0.71 24.97 7.44
N LYS A 27 0.11 24.27 8.23
CA LYS A 27 1.03 23.22 7.76
C LYS A 27 0.29 22.07 7.07
N LEU A 28 -0.81 21.60 7.66
CA LEU A 28 -1.68 20.58 7.06
C LEU A 28 -2.27 21.07 5.72
N GLY A 29 -2.74 22.33 5.68
CA GLY A 29 -3.24 22.95 4.45
C GLY A 29 -2.16 23.10 3.37
N GLU A 30 -0.94 23.48 3.74
CA GLU A 30 0.21 23.58 2.82
C GLU A 30 0.62 22.21 2.27
N ALA A 31 0.63 21.17 3.09
CA ALA A 31 0.88 19.80 2.65
C ALA A 31 -0.20 19.30 1.68
N GLN A 32 -1.47 19.52 1.98
CA GLN A 32 -2.56 19.17 1.07
C GLN A 32 -2.44 19.93 -0.27
N ALA A 33 -2.21 21.25 -0.22
CA ALA A 33 -2.03 22.06 -1.42
C ALA A 33 -0.77 21.67 -2.23
N CYS A 34 0.24 21.12 -1.56
CA CYS A 34 1.40 20.51 -2.21
C CYS A 34 1.00 19.21 -2.91
N LEU A 35 0.31 18.30 -2.23
CA LEU A 35 -0.18 17.03 -2.77
C LEU A 35 -1.09 17.21 -3.99
N ASP A 36 -1.98 18.20 -3.96
CA ASP A 36 -2.90 18.51 -5.06
C ASP A 36 -2.17 18.91 -6.36
N LYS A 37 -0.89 19.31 -6.24
CA LYS A 37 -0.04 19.71 -7.38
C LYS A 37 0.96 18.63 -7.78
N VAL A 38 1.00 17.48 -7.10
CA VAL A 38 1.88 16.38 -7.45
C VAL A 38 1.47 15.84 -8.82
N PRO A 39 2.35 15.88 -9.84
CA PRO A 39 2.04 15.31 -11.14
C PRO A 39 1.81 13.82 -10.98
N GLN A 40 0.88 13.25 -11.75
CA GLN A 40 0.59 11.80 -11.72
C GLN A 40 1.47 11.01 -12.70
N THR A 41 2.14 11.71 -13.63
CA THR A 41 3.05 11.16 -14.65
C THR A 41 4.10 12.18 -15.05
N PRO A 42 5.35 11.78 -15.37
CA PRO A 42 5.90 10.44 -15.18
C PRO A 42 6.05 10.10 -13.67
N VAL A 43 6.23 8.82 -13.34
CA VAL A 43 6.36 8.36 -11.94
C VAL A 43 7.52 9.06 -11.24
N THR A 44 8.66 9.23 -11.91
CA THR A 44 9.83 9.93 -11.36
C THR A 44 9.52 11.35 -10.89
N ALA A 45 8.72 12.11 -11.65
CA ALA A 45 8.26 13.44 -11.25
C ALA A 45 7.25 13.40 -10.10
N THR A 46 6.42 12.36 -10.05
CA THR A 46 5.46 12.11 -8.95
C THR A 46 6.22 11.92 -7.64
N VAL A 47 7.18 11.00 -7.63
CA VAL A 47 7.97 10.64 -6.45
C VAL A 47 8.70 11.85 -5.88
N ALA A 48 9.44 12.57 -6.74
CA ALA A 48 10.20 13.74 -6.33
C ALA A 48 9.32 14.88 -5.79
N ALA A 49 8.11 15.06 -6.34
CA ALA A 49 7.17 16.07 -5.87
C ALA A 49 6.49 15.66 -4.55
N ALA A 50 6.08 14.39 -4.42
CA ALA A 50 5.44 13.86 -3.21
C ALA A 50 6.36 13.94 -1.99
N ASN A 51 7.63 13.55 -2.12
CA ASN A 51 8.61 13.63 -1.02
C ASN A 51 8.77 15.06 -0.48
N LYS A 52 8.70 16.09 -1.33
CA LYS A 52 8.76 17.49 -0.89
C LYS A 52 7.60 17.87 0.01
N CYS A 53 6.42 17.28 -0.20
CA CYS A 53 5.23 17.57 0.60
C CYS A 53 5.35 17.07 2.05
N TYR A 54 6.18 16.06 2.31
CA TYR A 54 6.40 15.53 3.67
C TYR A 54 6.95 16.58 4.63
N SER A 55 7.82 17.47 4.14
CA SER A 55 8.49 18.49 4.94
C SER A 55 7.53 19.47 5.65
N TYR A 56 6.34 19.71 5.09
CA TYR A 56 5.33 20.58 5.70
C TYR A 56 4.72 19.98 6.97
N ILE A 57 4.63 18.64 7.04
CA ILE A 57 3.94 17.93 8.13
C ILE A 57 4.86 17.09 8.99
N SER A 58 6.17 17.06 8.75
CA SER A 58 7.12 16.26 9.52
C SER A 58 7.04 16.51 11.04
N SER A 59 6.72 17.74 11.46
CA SER A 59 6.56 18.15 12.86
C SER A 59 5.12 18.14 13.39
N VAL A 60 4.11 17.88 12.56
CA VAL A 60 2.69 17.95 12.96
C VAL A 60 2.20 16.57 13.39
N SER A 61 1.78 16.40 14.62
CA SER A 61 1.22 15.11 15.09
C SER A 61 -0.29 15.01 14.90
N GLY A 62 -0.80 13.78 14.81
CA GLY A 62 -2.24 13.49 14.90
C GLY A 62 -2.83 12.87 13.64
N PRO A 63 -4.07 12.35 13.72
CA PRO A 63 -4.64 11.49 12.68
C PRO A 63 -4.68 12.11 11.28
N GLN A 64 -4.92 13.43 11.19
CA GLN A 64 -4.92 14.13 9.91
C GLN A 64 -3.53 14.23 9.28
N ALA A 65 -2.50 14.50 10.09
CA ALA A 65 -1.12 14.50 9.63
C ALA A 65 -0.72 13.10 9.17
N ASP A 66 -1.11 12.06 9.92
CA ASP A 66 -0.82 10.67 9.57
C ASP A 66 -1.55 10.20 8.30
N SER A 67 -2.79 10.66 8.07
CA SER A 67 -3.48 10.45 6.80
C SER A 67 -2.70 11.03 5.62
N LEU A 68 -2.16 12.26 5.78
CA LEU A 68 -1.35 12.90 4.74
C LEU A 68 0.00 12.20 4.55
N ARG A 69 0.68 11.79 5.64
CA ARG A 69 1.94 11.03 5.57
C ARG A 69 1.74 9.70 4.86
N CYS A 70 0.66 8.98 5.16
CA CYS A 70 0.26 7.78 4.45
C CYS A 70 0.13 8.07 2.95
N SER A 71 -0.69 9.04 2.55
CA SER A 71 -0.87 9.41 1.13
C SER A 71 0.43 9.84 0.44
N ILE A 72 1.29 10.60 1.13
CA ILE A 72 2.61 11.00 0.62
C ILE A 72 3.49 9.78 0.42
N GLY A 73 3.52 8.83 1.37
CA GLY A 73 4.29 7.60 1.26
C GLY A 73 3.91 6.78 0.03
N PHE A 74 2.60 6.62 -0.24
CA PHE A 74 2.12 5.94 -1.45
C PHE A 74 2.52 6.66 -2.74
N LEU A 75 2.32 7.98 -2.82
CA LEU A 75 2.70 8.75 -4.01
C LEU A 75 4.21 8.77 -4.23
N ALA A 76 4.98 8.84 -3.14
CA ALA A 76 6.43 8.77 -3.16
C ALA A 76 6.95 7.38 -3.54
N ALA A 77 6.19 6.32 -3.25
CA ALA A 77 6.44 4.98 -3.77
C ALA A 77 5.96 4.79 -5.22
N GLY A 78 5.49 5.85 -5.89
CA GLY A 78 5.01 5.80 -7.27
C GLY A 78 3.64 5.15 -7.46
N ILE A 79 2.88 4.99 -6.37
CA ILE A 79 1.51 4.47 -6.36
C ILE A 79 0.56 5.65 -6.52
N THR A 80 0.15 5.89 -7.77
CA THR A 80 -0.74 7.01 -8.11
C THR A 80 -2.20 6.58 -8.13
N THR A 81 -3.11 7.55 -8.04
CA THR A 81 -4.56 7.29 -8.17
C THR A 81 -4.86 6.62 -9.51
N THR A 82 -4.18 7.01 -10.59
CA THR A 82 -4.35 6.40 -11.91
C THR A 82 -3.99 4.91 -11.91
N LYS A 83 -2.86 4.53 -11.30
CA LYS A 83 -2.45 3.13 -11.20
C LYS A 83 -3.45 2.31 -10.35
N LEU A 84 -3.86 2.84 -9.20
CA LEU A 84 -4.87 2.18 -8.35
C LEU A 84 -6.20 1.98 -9.08
N VAL A 85 -6.68 3.00 -9.80
CA VAL A 85 -7.92 2.89 -10.60
C VAL A 85 -7.77 1.85 -11.70
N GLN A 86 -6.61 1.77 -12.36
CA GLN A 86 -6.35 0.74 -13.38
C GLN A 86 -6.36 -0.67 -12.77
N ALA A 87 -5.74 -0.86 -11.61
CA ALA A 87 -5.75 -2.12 -10.89
C ALA A 87 -7.17 -2.55 -10.51
N VAL A 88 -7.95 -1.64 -9.92
CA VAL A 88 -9.35 -1.91 -9.55
C VAL A 88 -10.23 -2.20 -10.77
N LYS A 89 -9.97 -1.56 -11.92
CA LYS A 89 -10.67 -1.89 -13.17
C LYS A 89 -10.42 -3.33 -13.60
N LYS A 90 -9.18 -3.81 -13.52
CA LYS A 90 -8.86 -5.21 -13.82
C LYS A 90 -9.59 -6.19 -12.92
N ILE A 91 -9.73 -5.88 -11.62
CA ILE A 91 -10.57 -6.65 -10.67
C ILE A 91 -12.02 -6.70 -11.12
N ASN A 92 -12.60 -5.55 -11.48
CA ASN A 92 -14.00 -5.49 -11.89
C ASN A 92 -14.28 -6.17 -13.25
N GLU A 93 -13.25 -6.35 -14.06
CA GLU A 93 -13.34 -7.04 -15.35
C GLU A 93 -13.27 -8.58 -15.20
N ASN A 94 -13.18 -9.11 -13.97
CA ASN A 94 -13.00 -10.53 -13.65
C ASN A 94 -11.84 -11.17 -14.44
N ASP A 95 -10.77 -10.39 -14.65
CA ASP A 95 -9.53 -10.91 -15.20
C ASP A 95 -8.95 -11.90 -14.18
N SER A 96 -8.60 -13.11 -14.63
CA SER A 96 -7.98 -14.12 -13.76
C SER A 96 -6.67 -13.65 -13.14
N ALA A 97 -6.05 -12.59 -13.70
CA ALA A 97 -4.82 -12.00 -13.19
C ALA A 97 -5.06 -10.69 -12.40
N ALA A 98 -6.31 -10.43 -11.98
CA ALA A 98 -6.71 -9.18 -11.33
C ALA A 98 -6.13 -8.99 -9.92
N GLU A 99 -5.96 -10.07 -9.16
CA GLU A 99 -5.41 -10.01 -7.82
C GLU A 99 -3.90 -9.71 -7.87
N GLU A 100 -3.17 -10.37 -8.76
CA GLU A 100 -1.76 -10.11 -9.05
C GLU A 100 -1.57 -8.69 -9.60
N ALA A 101 -2.48 -8.25 -10.46
CA ALA A 101 -2.55 -6.89 -10.95
C ALA A 101 -2.63 -5.86 -9.80
N PHE A 102 -3.52 -6.12 -8.84
CA PHE A 102 -3.69 -5.25 -7.68
C PHE A 102 -2.49 -5.27 -6.74
N ILE A 103 -2.00 -6.46 -6.41
CA ILE A 103 -0.79 -6.66 -5.60
C ILE A 103 0.38 -5.91 -6.23
N SER A 104 0.62 -6.07 -7.53
CA SER A 104 1.73 -5.40 -8.26
C SER A 104 1.68 -3.88 -8.18
N THR A 105 0.47 -3.34 -8.08
CA THR A 105 0.24 -1.88 -8.04
C THR A 105 0.57 -1.30 -6.67
N LEU A 106 0.51 -2.12 -5.62
CA LEU A 106 0.73 -1.71 -4.24
C LEU A 106 2.16 -1.97 -3.74
N VAL A 107 3.02 -2.53 -4.59
CA VAL A 107 4.44 -2.74 -4.29
C VAL A 107 5.12 -1.38 -4.13
N PHE A 108 5.70 -1.15 -2.96
CA PHE A 108 6.39 0.08 -2.67
C PHE A 108 7.74 0.10 -3.36
N ASN A 109 7.92 1.14 -4.14
CA ASN A 109 9.09 1.38 -4.94
C ASN A 109 9.82 2.58 -4.33
N GLY A 110 10.40 2.41 -3.13
CA GLY A 110 11.17 3.46 -2.46
C GLY A 110 10.36 4.68 -1.98
N PHE A 111 10.39 4.93 -0.68
CA PHE A 111 9.98 6.19 -0.08
C PHE A 111 11.11 6.61 0.85
N ASP A 112 11.87 7.62 0.48
CA ASP A 112 13.01 8.09 1.25
C ASP A 112 12.66 9.47 1.83
N PRO A 113 11.96 9.54 2.97
CA PRO A 113 11.58 10.81 3.58
C PRO A 113 12.80 11.66 3.95
N ASP A 114 13.96 11.03 4.09
CA ASP A 114 15.24 11.66 4.44
C ASP A 114 16.11 11.96 3.21
N ASN A 115 15.67 11.59 1.99
CA ASN A 115 16.34 11.83 0.72
C ASN A 115 17.83 11.42 0.70
N THR A 116 18.14 10.29 1.33
CA THR A 116 19.48 9.70 1.46
C THR A 116 19.98 8.95 0.22
N ALA A 117 19.16 8.80 -0.83
CA ALA A 117 19.55 8.24 -2.13
C ALA A 117 20.20 6.84 -2.07
N THR A 118 19.88 6.05 -1.03
CA THR A 118 20.33 4.66 -0.97
C THR A 118 19.42 3.81 -1.86
N ALA A 119 20.06 3.09 -2.79
CA ALA A 119 19.40 2.33 -3.84
C ALA A 119 18.25 1.44 -3.32
N ALA A 120 17.15 1.46 -4.06
CA ALA A 120 15.93 0.70 -3.82
C ALA A 120 16.17 -0.81 -3.92
N ASN A 121 16.75 -1.41 -2.87
CA ASN A 121 16.67 -2.86 -2.69
C ASN A 121 15.32 -3.22 -2.03
N GLY A 122 14.90 -4.48 -2.18
CA GLY A 122 13.63 -4.96 -1.62
C GLY A 122 13.52 -4.79 -0.09
N GLU A 123 14.66 -4.72 0.61
CA GLU A 123 14.69 -4.48 2.06
C GLU A 123 14.28 -3.04 2.40
N GLN A 124 14.87 -2.05 1.72
CA GLN A 124 14.53 -0.64 1.93
C GLN A 124 13.09 -0.36 1.51
N ALA A 125 12.62 -0.96 0.42
CA ALA A 125 11.22 -0.91 0.02
C ALA A 125 10.29 -1.41 1.14
N LEU A 126 10.64 -2.53 1.77
CA LEU A 126 9.87 -3.09 2.87
C LEU A 126 9.87 -2.19 4.12
N ILE A 127 11.00 -1.61 4.49
CA ILE A 127 11.10 -0.64 5.60
C ILE A 127 10.18 0.56 5.34
N ASN A 128 10.25 1.09 4.11
CA ASN A 128 9.51 2.27 3.70
C ASN A 128 8.00 2.04 3.69
N VAL A 129 7.54 0.88 3.22
CA VAL A 129 6.11 0.55 3.24
C VAL A 129 5.61 0.28 4.65
N LYS A 130 6.42 -0.36 5.52
CA LYS A 130 6.07 -0.52 6.94
C LYS A 130 5.91 0.84 7.62
N GLN A 131 6.78 1.80 7.31
CA GLN A 131 6.64 3.17 7.79
C GLN A 131 5.36 3.83 7.27
N ALA A 132 5.09 3.78 5.97
CA ALA A 132 3.87 4.34 5.39
C ALA A 132 2.61 3.70 6.00
N ALA A 133 2.58 2.37 6.12
CA ALA A 133 1.49 1.63 6.74
C ALA A 133 1.28 2.02 8.20
N SER A 134 2.35 2.31 8.97
CA SER A 134 2.23 2.82 10.33
C SER A 134 1.47 4.16 10.40
N TYR A 135 1.72 5.07 9.45
CA TYR A 135 0.95 6.31 9.33
C TYR A 135 -0.49 6.05 8.90
N CYS A 136 -0.71 5.11 7.98
CA CYS A 136 -2.06 4.72 7.58
C CYS A 136 -2.87 4.17 8.76
N ASN A 137 -2.25 3.34 9.61
CA ASN A 137 -2.82 2.82 10.85
C ASN A 137 -3.11 3.93 11.87
N ALA A 138 -2.16 4.85 12.08
CA ALA A 138 -2.32 5.98 12.99
C ALA A 138 -3.40 7.00 12.55
N SER A 139 -3.72 7.05 11.25
CA SER A 139 -4.78 7.92 10.72
C SER A 139 -6.18 7.55 11.19
N GLY A 140 -6.41 6.29 11.58
CA GLY A 140 -7.74 5.76 11.91
C GLY A 140 -8.70 5.65 10.72
N VAL A 141 -8.26 5.94 9.49
CA VAL A 141 -9.08 5.83 8.28
C VAL A 141 -8.99 4.40 7.74
N LYS A 142 -10.04 3.59 7.96
CA LYS A 142 -10.08 2.16 7.58
C LYS A 142 -9.57 1.85 6.17
N GLY A 143 -9.94 2.67 5.18
CA GLY A 143 -9.48 2.49 3.80
C GLY A 143 -7.96 2.65 3.65
N LEU A 144 -7.35 3.59 4.37
CA LEU A 144 -5.89 3.75 4.39
C LEU A 144 -5.22 2.60 5.15
N MET A 145 -5.80 2.16 6.26
CA MET A 145 -5.31 1.01 7.04
C MET A 145 -5.26 -0.26 6.17
N TYR A 146 -6.34 -0.51 5.43
CA TYR A 146 -6.42 -1.60 4.45
C TYR A 146 -5.29 -1.47 3.40
N LEU A 147 -5.19 -0.33 2.72
CA LEU A 147 -4.18 -0.11 1.69
C LEU A 147 -2.76 -0.24 2.22
N GLY A 148 -2.48 0.32 3.40
CA GLY A 148 -1.17 0.28 4.05
C GLY A 148 -0.72 -1.16 4.34
N ASN A 149 -1.54 -1.95 5.03
CA ASN A 149 -1.19 -3.33 5.36
C ASN A 149 -1.12 -4.22 4.11
N PHE A 150 -1.99 -4.01 3.13
CA PHE A 150 -1.94 -4.75 1.87
C PHE A 150 -0.69 -4.38 1.04
N ALA A 151 -0.25 -3.12 1.07
CA ALA A 151 1.02 -2.72 0.45
C ALA A 151 2.23 -3.35 1.13
N VAL A 152 2.22 -3.53 2.47
CA VAL A 152 3.27 -4.28 3.18
C VAL A 152 3.31 -5.72 2.68
N ALA A 153 2.17 -6.39 2.61
CA ALA A 153 2.06 -7.75 2.11
C ALA A 153 2.56 -7.88 0.66
N GLY A 154 2.11 -6.99 -0.24
CA GLY A 154 2.54 -7.00 -1.65
C GLY A 154 4.03 -6.71 -1.82
N THR A 155 4.59 -5.78 -1.04
CA THR A 155 6.02 -5.47 -1.07
C THR A 155 6.87 -6.62 -0.53
N ALA A 156 6.43 -7.26 0.57
CA ALA A 156 7.09 -8.44 1.13
C ALA A 156 7.06 -9.63 0.15
N LEU A 157 5.93 -9.84 -0.53
CA LEU A 157 5.81 -10.84 -1.59
C LEU A 157 6.81 -10.56 -2.72
N VAL A 158 6.89 -9.33 -3.23
CA VAL A 158 7.83 -9.02 -4.31
C VAL A 158 9.29 -9.09 -3.86
N LYS A 159 9.61 -8.74 -2.60
CA LYS A 159 10.95 -8.92 -2.02
C LYS A 159 11.42 -10.38 -2.09
N SER A 160 10.51 -11.35 -2.02
CA SER A 160 10.83 -12.78 -2.15
C SER A 160 11.20 -13.23 -3.57
N ILE A 161 10.97 -12.39 -4.58
CA ILE A 161 11.28 -12.70 -5.99
C ILE A 161 12.77 -12.44 -6.25
N LYS A 162 13.59 -13.49 -6.15
CA LYS A 162 15.03 -13.43 -6.45
C LYS A 162 15.27 -12.95 -7.89
N GLY A 163 16.06 -11.89 -8.05
CA GLY A 163 16.39 -11.32 -9.36
C GLY A 163 15.40 -10.27 -9.87
N ALA A 164 14.22 -10.15 -9.25
CA ALA A 164 13.45 -8.92 -9.33
C ALA A 164 14.05 -7.92 -8.34
N GLY A 165 15.18 -7.30 -8.72
CA GLY A 165 15.52 -6.02 -8.11
C GLY A 165 14.30 -5.11 -8.20
N ALA A 166 14.07 -4.24 -7.22
CA ALA A 166 12.91 -3.33 -7.24
C ALA A 166 12.73 -2.67 -8.62
N ASP A 167 13.86 -2.41 -9.31
CA ASP A 167 14.01 -1.98 -10.72
C ASP A 167 13.07 -2.64 -11.74
N VAL A 168 12.71 -3.93 -11.61
CA VAL A 168 11.87 -4.64 -12.60
C VAL A 168 10.45 -4.08 -12.69
N PHE A 169 9.95 -3.45 -11.62
CA PHE A 169 8.58 -2.91 -11.55
C PHE A 169 8.50 -1.41 -11.90
N TRP A 170 9.64 -0.72 -12.02
CA TRP A 170 9.67 0.74 -12.17
C TRP A 170 9.49 1.21 -13.60
N GLU A 171 10.05 0.48 -14.54
CA GLU A 171 10.22 0.95 -15.92
C GLU A 171 9.66 -0.01 -16.96
N ASP A 172 9.24 -1.22 -16.58
CA ASP A 172 8.67 -2.16 -17.55
C ASP A 172 7.23 -1.74 -17.89
N PRO A 173 6.97 -1.22 -19.11
CA PRO A 173 5.60 -0.96 -19.55
C PRO A 173 4.81 -2.26 -19.74
N ASN A 174 5.47 -3.43 -19.71
CA ASN A 174 4.86 -4.73 -19.94
C ASN A 174 4.33 -5.34 -18.64
N TYR A 175 3.11 -4.95 -18.32
CA TYR A 175 2.35 -5.44 -17.17
C TYR A 175 2.27 -6.97 -17.08
N ASP A 176 2.25 -7.67 -18.23
CA ASP A 176 2.11 -9.12 -18.29
C ASP A 176 3.36 -9.85 -17.75
N SER A 177 4.54 -9.26 -17.94
CA SER A 177 5.82 -9.76 -17.40
C SER A 177 5.82 -9.75 -15.88
N ILE A 178 5.32 -8.65 -15.30
CA ILE A 178 5.18 -8.45 -13.86
C ILE A 178 4.19 -9.46 -13.24
N GLN A 179 3.03 -9.65 -13.88
CA GLN A 179 2.04 -10.62 -13.41
C GLN A 179 2.61 -12.05 -13.38
N GLY A 180 3.33 -12.46 -14.43
CA GLY A 180 3.98 -13.78 -14.46
C GLY A 180 5.02 -13.97 -13.35
N GLN A 181 5.77 -12.92 -12.99
CA GLN A 181 6.73 -12.97 -11.88
C GLN A 181 6.04 -13.10 -10.53
N ILE A 182 4.94 -12.37 -10.30
CA ILE A 182 4.15 -12.47 -9.07
C ILE A 182 3.52 -13.85 -8.94
N ALA A 183 2.91 -14.39 -10.00
CA ALA A 183 2.33 -15.72 -9.98
C ALA A 183 3.38 -16.80 -9.68
N GLY A 184 4.59 -16.65 -10.25
CA GLY A 184 5.74 -17.48 -9.93
C GLY A 184 6.18 -17.37 -8.46
N ALA A 185 6.19 -16.15 -7.91
CA ALA A 185 6.50 -15.88 -6.50
C ALA A 185 5.53 -16.58 -5.57
N ILE A 186 4.23 -16.40 -5.81
CA ILE A 186 3.14 -17.02 -5.03
C ILE A 186 3.31 -18.54 -5.06
N THR A 187 3.56 -19.12 -6.22
CA THR A 187 3.77 -20.57 -6.36
C THR A 187 5.00 -21.05 -5.58
N ASN A 188 6.13 -20.35 -5.68
CA ASN A 188 7.38 -20.69 -5.00
C ASN A 188 7.26 -20.59 -3.48
N CYS A 189 6.58 -19.54 -3.00
CA CYS A 189 6.27 -19.32 -1.61
C CYS A 189 5.31 -20.38 -1.05
N ALA A 190 4.21 -20.67 -1.75
CA ALA A 190 3.26 -21.71 -1.35
C ALA A 190 3.92 -23.11 -1.29
N ASN A 191 4.87 -23.39 -2.18
CA ASN A 191 5.61 -24.65 -2.19
C ASN A 191 6.77 -24.69 -1.17
N LYS A 192 6.95 -23.64 -0.34
CA LYS A 192 8.02 -23.52 0.67
C LYS A 192 9.43 -23.72 0.10
N THR A 193 9.66 -23.24 -1.12
CA THR A 193 10.99 -23.25 -1.73
C THR A 193 11.88 -22.18 -1.09
N THR A 194 13.21 -22.39 -1.09
CA THR A 194 14.24 -21.75 -0.23
C THR A 194 14.38 -20.22 -0.26
N ASP A 195 13.52 -19.48 -0.96
CA ASP A 195 13.69 -18.04 -1.19
C ASP A 195 12.43 -17.21 -0.81
N CYS A 196 11.51 -17.74 0.00
CA CYS A 196 10.35 -16.99 0.49
C CYS A 196 10.47 -16.61 1.98
N ASP A 197 10.10 -15.36 2.30
CA ASP A 197 9.93 -14.89 3.67
C ASP A 197 8.42 -14.70 3.96
N PRO A 198 7.72 -15.77 4.42
CA PRO A 198 6.30 -15.68 4.71
C PRO A 198 6.01 -14.90 5.99
N GLU A 199 7.02 -14.63 6.84
CA GLU A 199 6.80 -14.00 8.14
C GLU A 199 6.27 -12.57 7.98
N ASP A 200 6.88 -11.77 7.10
CA ASP A 200 6.46 -10.40 6.83
C ASP A 200 5.06 -10.30 6.21
N VAL A 201 4.72 -11.24 5.32
CA VAL A 201 3.37 -11.31 4.75
C VAL A 201 2.36 -11.69 5.81
N GLY A 202 2.61 -12.74 6.60
CA GLY A 202 1.67 -13.13 7.64
C GLY A 202 1.49 -12.07 8.72
N ALA A 203 2.55 -11.37 9.11
CA ALA A 203 2.45 -10.23 10.04
C ALA A 203 1.56 -9.11 9.47
N ALA A 204 1.69 -8.80 8.17
CA ALA A 204 0.83 -7.82 7.50
C ALA A 204 -0.64 -8.28 7.40
N ILE A 205 -0.88 -9.58 7.16
CA ILE A 205 -2.22 -10.17 7.10
C ILE A 205 -2.89 -10.18 8.49
N ILE A 206 -2.14 -10.48 9.56
CA ILE A 206 -2.62 -10.37 10.94
C ILE A 206 -3.00 -8.91 11.25
N ALA A 207 -2.11 -7.97 10.96
CA ALA A 207 -2.38 -6.54 11.16
C ALA A 207 -3.59 -6.06 10.36
N LEU A 208 -3.76 -6.53 9.11
CA LEU A 208 -4.93 -6.23 8.29
C LEU A 208 -6.21 -6.76 8.94
N SER A 209 -6.20 -7.99 9.45
CA SER A 209 -7.34 -8.59 10.14
C SER A 209 -7.77 -7.79 11.37
N GLU A 210 -6.81 -7.46 12.23
CA GLU A 210 -7.06 -6.70 13.47
C GLU A 210 -7.59 -5.30 13.21
N SER A 211 -7.06 -4.64 12.17
CA SER A 211 -7.30 -3.24 11.89
C SER A 211 -8.53 -2.98 11.00
N TYR A 212 -8.85 -3.90 10.09
CA TYR A 212 -9.93 -3.75 9.11
C TYR A 212 -11.08 -4.73 9.35
N CYS A 213 -10.79 -6.03 9.49
CA CYS A 213 -11.81 -7.09 9.53
C CYS A 213 -12.57 -7.19 10.86
N SER A 214 -11.97 -6.73 11.97
CA SER A 214 -12.58 -6.71 13.31
C SER A 214 -13.81 -5.80 13.46
N SER A 215 -14.13 -5.00 12.43
CA SER A 215 -15.08 -3.89 12.54
C SER A 215 -16.49 -4.17 11.99
N GLY A 216 -16.91 -5.44 12.01
CA GLY A 216 -18.21 -5.89 11.48
C GLY A 216 -18.20 -6.16 9.97
N LYS A 217 -17.02 -6.45 9.41
CA LYS A 217 -16.81 -6.84 8.01
C LYS A 217 -16.39 -8.30 7.85
N GLU A 218 -16.73 -9.12 8.85
CA GLU A 218 -16.38 -10.53 8.92
C GLU A 218 -16.96 -11.34 7.73
N ASP A 219 -18.09 -10.87 7.19
CA ASP A 219 -18.78 -11.49 6.05
C ASP A 219 -18.25 -11.03 4.68
N ASP A 220 -17.38 -10.01 4.61
CA ASP A 220 -16.76 -9.63 3.34
C ASP A 220 -15.77 -10.76 2.92
N ASP A 221 -15.88 -11.27 1.69
CA ASP A 221 -15.08 -12.41 1.19
C ASP A 221 -13.57 -12.25 1.44
N GLN A 222 -13.07 -11.01 1.33
CA GLN A 222 -11.66 -10.67 1.61
C GLN A 222 -11.28 -10.92 3.07
N CYS A 223 -12.17 -10.58 4.01
CA CYS A 223 -11.95 -10.83 5.43
C CYS A 223 -12.07 -12.31 5.77
N GLN A 224 -12.94 -13.05 5.09
CA GLN A 224 -13.01 -14.51 5.26
C GLN A 224 -11.71 -15.20 4.83
N GLN A 225 -11.13 -14.81 3.69
CA GLN A 225 -9.83 -15.33 3.24
C GLN A 225 -8.72 -15.02 4.25
N VAL A 226 -8.61 -13.75 4.68
CA VAL A 226 -7.64 -13.32 5.70
C VAL A 226 -7.80 -14.12 7.00
N GLN A 227 -9.02 -14.27 7.52
CA GLN A 227 -9.29 -15.04 8.74
C GLN A 227 -9.01 -16.53 8.57
N ALA A 228 -9.31 -17.10 7.40
CA ALA A 228 -8.98 -18.49 7.09
C ALA A 228 -7.47 -18.73 7.09
N ALA A 229 -6.67 -17.80 6.57
CA ALA A 229 -5.21 -17.88 6.60
C ALA A 229 -4.68 -17.79 8.03
N ILE A 230 -5.23 -16.88 8.84
CA ILE A 230 -4.88 -16.74 10.26
C ILE A 230 -5.20 -18.01 11.05
N ALA A 231 -6.39 -18.57 10.85
CA ALA A 231 -6.82 -19.81 11.50
C ALA A 231 -5.93 -20.99 11.10
N ALA A 232 -5.61 -21.15 9.81
CA ALA A 232 -4.71 -22.20 9.33
C ALA A 232 -3.29 -22.07 9.90
N GLY A 233 -2.80 -20.84 10.06
CA GLY A 233 -1.50 -20.55 10.67
C GLY A 233 -1.49 -20.50 12.20
N ASN A 234 -2.64 -20.67 12.88
CA ASN A 234 -2.79 -20.48 14.33
C ASN A 234 -2.22 -19.14 14.84
N GLY A 235 -2.28 -18.08 14.03
CA GLY A 235 -1.72 -16.77 14.35
C GLY A 235 -0.19 -16.66 14.32
N ASP A 236 0.55 -17.73 14.01
CA ASP A 236 2.00 -17.65 13.79
C ASP A 236 2.29 -16.95 12.47
N PRO A 237 3.02 -15.81 12.44
CA PRO A 237 3.19 -15.02 11.22
C PRO A 237 3.74 -15.83 10.03
N ALA A 238 4.76 -16.68 10.23
CA ALA A 238 5.31 -17.48 9.14
C ALA A 238 4.31 -18.52 8.60
N ALA A 239 3.55 -19.18 9.48
CA ALA A 239 2.51 -20.12 9.08
C ALA A 239 1.31 -19.42 8.42
N VAL A 240 0.90 -18.24 8.92
CA VAL A 240 -0.16 -17.43 8.32
C VAL A 240 0.22 -16.96 6.92
N GLY A 241 1.44 -16.46 6.72
CA GLY A 241 1.91 -16.06 5.40
C GLY A 241 1.94 -17.23 4.42
N THR A 242 2.39 -18.41 4.88
CA THR A 242 2.33 -19.64 4.07
C THR A 242 0.89 -19.97 3.66
N ALA A 243 -0.04 -20.02 4.62
CA ALA A 243 -1.43 -20.34 4.35
C ALA A 243 -2.10 -19.32 3.41
N PHE A 244 -1.73 -18.05 3.54
CA PHE A 244 -2.20 -17.00 2.64
C PHE A 244 -1.71 -17.21 1.21
N TYR A 245 -0.44 -17.59 1.00
CA TYR A 245 0.07 -17.93 -0.33
C TYR A 245 -0.62 -19.15 -0.94
N GLU A 246 -0.94 -20.16 -0.13
CA GLU A 246 -1.68 -21.33 -0.59
C GLU A 246 -3.10 -20.96 -1.04
N GLN A 247 -3.76 -20.00 -0.38
CA GLN A 247 -5.05 -19.48 -0.83
C GLN A 247 -4.94 -18.73 -2.16
N LEU A 248 -3.99 -17.79 -2.27
CA LEU A 248 -3.76 -17.04 -3.51
C LEU A 248 -3.46 -17.94 -4.71
N LYS A 249 -2.78 -19.07 -4.49
CA LYS A 249 -2.48 -20.05 -5.55
C LYS A 249 -3.71 -20.80 -6.08
N ASN A 250 -4.76 -20.93 -5.26
CA ASN A 250 -5.92 -21.77 -5.55
C ASN A 250 -7.16 -20.97 -5.99
N ASN A 251 -7.09 -19.64 -5.93
CA ASN A 251 -8.09 -18.73 -6.49
C ASN A 251 -7.82 -18.51 -7.98
#